data_AF-B8C996-F1
#
_entry.id   AF-B8C996-F1
#
_cell.length_a   1.000
_cell.length_b   1.000
_cell.length_c   1.000
_cell.angle_alpha   90.00
_cell.angle_beta   90.00
_cell.angle_gamma   90.00
#
_symmetry.space_group_name_H-M   'P 1'
#
loop_
_entity.id
_entity.type
_entity.pdbx_description
1 polymer ?
#
loop_
_entity_poly.entity_id
_entity_poly.type
_entity_poly.pdbx_seq_one_letter_code
_entity_poly.pdbx_strand_id
1 'polypeptide(L)'
;MAATHRKPKPSSTTSTDDPMTETEVEADPEDIGNTQTQVSSLNQPSSEQPRERLHKRYAVSVRWEREQEQQKSRQQANVSSSGPITEEKPMLTYSIEDFHRYFCCCARRVGSMFILKERQDGSPLVIAGPCWPFCTFVTVPLIAVLSSLVAYFIVLNEDSGLPWWFALIYLPIIVFVLVVLFCVSCRDPGLLERVTDEEAAENGWFWNEQVGSYRPAGAMYCRETKTLIYDYDHLCPWTGTAIGRGNMIAFKAFVVSVNVLCYLSIGLVVYLVLTQVF
;
A
#
# COMPACT_ATOMS: atom_id res chain seq x y z
N MET A 1 -18.35 -63.06 27.62
CA MET A 1 -18.44 -61.75 28.32
C MET A 1 -18.35 -60.68 27.22
N ALA A 2 -19.46 -60.31 26.59
CA ALA A 2 -20.37 -59.21 26.98
C ALA A 2 -19.68 -57.83 26.80
N ALA A 3 -20.21 -56.81 26.09
CA ALA A 3 -21.51 -56.59 25.44
C ALA A 3 -21.42 -55.30 24.56
N THR A 4 -21.99 -55.28 23.34
CA THR A 4 -23.16 -54.45 22.89
C THR A 4 -22.93 -52.93 22.75
N HIS A 5 -23.54 -52.12 21.87
CA HIS A 5 -24.49 -52.18 20.74
C HIS A 5 -24.43 -50.75 20.11
N ARG A 6 -24.29 -50.56 18.79
CA ARG A 6 -25.33 -50.14 17.80
C ARG A 6 -26.09 -48.81 18.14
N LYS A 7 -26.09 -47.76 17.29
CA LYS A 7 -27.03 -47.43 16.16
C LYS A 7 -27.09 -45.87 16.02
N PRO A 8 -27.88 -45.22 15.12
CA PRO A 8 -28.13 -45.41 13.67
C PRO A 8 -28.16 -44.07 12.86
N LYS A 9 -28.42 -44.17 11.54
CA LYS A 9 -28.77 -43.09 10.59
C LYS A 9 -30.29 -43.10 10.30
N PRO A 10 -30.92 -41.97 9.90
CA PRO A 10 -31.88 -41.97 8.77
C PRO A 10 -31.68 -40.71 7.87
N SER A 11 -31.70 -40.74 6.52
CA SER A 11 -32.76 -41.00 5.50
C SER A 11 -33.71 -39.82 5.23
N SER A 12 -33.78 -39.49 3.92
CA SER A 12 -34.52 -38.45 3.19
C SER A 12 -36.05 -38.59 3.17
N THR A 13 -36.78 -37.49 2.92
CA THR A 13 -37.99 -37.44 2.06
C THR A 13 -38.42 -35.99 1.72
N THR A 14 -39.24 -35.88 0.68
CA THR A 14 -39.48 -34.78 -0.30
C THR A 14 -40.81 -34.02 -0.08
N SER A 15 -41.06 -32.97 -0.88
CA SER A 15 -42.37 -32.41 -1.35
C SER A 15 -42.96 -31.24 -0.50
N THR A 16 -43.62 -30.17 -0.99
CA THR A 16 -44.03 -29.62 -2.32
C THR A 16 -44.63 -28.20 -2.10
N ASP A 17 -44.70 -27.38 -3.17
CA ASP A 17 -45.67 -26.30 -3.51
C ASP A 17 -45.59 -24.83 -2.95
N ASP A 18 -45.55 -23.88 -3.90
CA ASP A 18 -45.69 -22.38 -3.93
C ASP A 18 -47.20 -21.92 -3.95
N PRO A 19 -47.65 -20.63 -4.20
CA PRO A 19 -47.20 -19.23 -3.92
C PRO A 19 -48.35 -18.24 -3.46
N MET A 20 -48.06 -16.92 -3.42
CA MET A 20 -48.94 -15.69 -3.37
C MET A 20 -49.48 -15.26 -1.98
N THR A 21 -49.57 -13.98 -1.57
CA THR A 21 -50.08 -12.76 -2.25
C THR A 21 -49.72 -11.48 -1.45
N GLU A 22 -49.62 -10.35 -2.14
CA GLU A 22 -49.48 -8.96 -1.67
C GLU A 22 -50.64 -8.46 -0.80
N THR A 23 -50.38 -7.47 0.07
CA THR A 23 -51.34 -6.36 0.30
C THR A 23 -50.64 -5.11 0.86
N GLU A 24 -50.63 -4.05 0.06
CA GLU A 24 -50.47 -2.65 0.45
C GLU A 24 -51.75 -2.16 1.15
N VAL A 25 -51.64 -1.29 2.16
CA VAL A 25 -52.69 -0.31 2.52
C VAL A 25 -52.02 0.98 3.02
N GLU A 26 -52.53 2.09 2.49
CA GLU A 26 -52.12 3.51 2.55
C GLU A 26 -52.26 4.24 3.91
N ALA A 27 -51.61 5.42 3.91
CA ALA A 27 -51.65 6.65 4.74
C ALA A 27 -53.04 7.12 5.24
N ASP A 28 -53.28 8.09 6.16
CA ASP A 28 -52.58 9.25 6.79
C ASP A 28 -53.60 9.84 7.85
N PRO A 29 -53.48 11.03 8.52
CA PRO A 29 -52.35 11.91 8.89
C PRO A 29 -52.44 12.58 10.33
N GLU A 30 -51.49 13.50 10.60
CA GLU A 30 -51.51 14.68 11.50
C GLU A 30 -51.34 14.56 13.04
N ASP A 31 -50.19 15.06 13.57
CA ASP A 31 -50.15 16.24 14.45
C ASP A 31 -48.75 16.90 14.50
N ILE A 32 -48.76 18.21 14.69
CA ILE A 32 -47.73 19.22 14.46
C ILE A 32 -46.93 19.48 15.74
N GLY A 33 -45.60 19.63 15.64
CA GLY A 33 -44.77 20.02 16.80
C GLY A 33 -43.34 20.41 16.45
N ASN A 34 -43.17 21.63 15.94
CA ASN A 34 -41.89 22.24 15.57
C ASN A 34 -41.25 22.92 16.81
N THR A 35 -40.00 22.61 17.16
CA THR A 35 -39.16 23.53 17.98
C THR A 35 -37.66 23.33 17.72
N GLN A 36 -37.07 24.31 17.03
CA GLN A 36 -35.64 24.55 16.97
C GLN A 36 -35.12 25.19 18.27
N THR A 37 -33.81 25.05 18.49
CA THR A 37 -32.91 25.97 19.23
C THR A 37 -32.63 25.61 20.70
N GLN A 38 -31.40 25.16 20.99
CA GLN A 38 -30.41 26.01 21.67
C GLN A 38 -29.01 25.40 21.62
N VAL A 39 -28.20 25.98 20.74
CA VAL A 39 -26.75 26.09 20.87
C VAL A 39 -26.47 26.98 22.08
N SER A 40 -25.71 26.51 23.07
CA SER A 40 -25.14 27.36 24.11
C SER A 40 -23.64 27.14 24.19
N SER A 41 -22.95 28.13 23.66
CA SER A 41 -21.51 28.34 23.64
C SER A 41 -20.99 28.58 25.06
N LEU A 42 -19.94 27.86 25.45
CA LEU A 42 -19.03 28.30 26.51
C LEU A 42 -17.67 28.58 25.86
N ASN A 43 -17.42 29.88 25.69
CA ASN A 43 -16.15 30.47 25.29
C ASN A 43 -15.02 30.04 26.25
N GLN A 44 -13.98 29.42 25.71
CA GLN A 44 -12.63 29.54 26.28
C GLN A 44 -11.70 30.12 25.20
N PRO A 45 -10.86 31.11 25.55
CA PRO A 45 -10.06 31.84 24.58
C PRO A 45 -8.97 30.92 23.99
N SER A 46 -8.91 30.91 22.66
CA SER A 46 -7.88 30.26 21.88
C SER A 46 -6.52 30.91 22.15
N SER A 47 -5.74 30.34 23.06
CA SER A 47 -4.30 30.47 22.98
C SER A 47 -3.85 29.68 21.74
N GLU A 48 -3.49 30.39 20.66
CA GLU A 48 -2.74 29.81 19.54
C GLU A 48 -1.39 29.33 20.07
N GLN A 49 -1.37 28.10 20.60
CA GLN A 49 -0.14 27.36 20.75
C GLN A 49 0.36 27.02 19.35
N PRO A 50 1.68 27.06 19.09
CA PRO A 50 2.24 26.53 17.86
C PRO A 50 1.72 25.10 17.72
N ARG A 51 1.01 24.78 16.62
CA ARG A 51 0.57 23.40 16.35
C ARG A 51 1.83 22.53 16.30
N GLU A 52 2.17 21.89 17.42
CA GLU A 52 3.10 20.79 17.46
C GLU A 52 2.65 19.80 16.39
N ARG A 53 3.57 19.41 15.50
CA ARG A 53 3.27 18.39 14.50
C ARG A 53 2.94 17.11 15.26
N LEU A 54 1.66 16.78 15.39
CA LEU A 54 1.23 15.51 15.94
C LEU A 54 1.67 14.41 14.96
N HIS A 55 2.81 13.79 15.25
CA HIS A 55 3.34 12.71 14.43
C HIS A 55 2.49 11.45 14.66
N LYS A 56 1.77 11.02 13.63
CA LYS A 56 1.00 9.78 13.65
C LYS A 56 1.93 8.59 13.92
N ARG A 57 1.55 7.78 14.92
CA ARG A 57 2.25 6.55 15.30
C ARG A 57 1.59 5.38 14.62
N TYR A 58 2.30 4.71 13.72
CA TYR A 58 1.80 3.53 13.01
C TYR A 58 1.99 2.24 13.81
N ALA A 59 1.14 1.25 13.54
CA ALA A 59 1.19 -0.07 14.14
C ALA A 59 2.33 -0.91 13.54
N VAL A 60 3.54 -0.75 14.11
CA VAL A 60 4.75 -1.50 13.75
C VAL A 60 4.96 -2.67 14.72
N SER A 61 5.70 -3.71 14.33
CA SER A 61 6.01 -4.83 15.22
C SER A 61 6.73 -4.37 16.51
N VAL A 62 6.25 -4.87 17.65
CA VAL A 62 6.86 -4.61 18.98
C VAL A 62 8.30 -5.12 19.02
N ARG A 63 8.57 -6.27 18.40
CA ARG A 63 9.92 -6.82 18.29
C ARG A 63 10.83 -5.86 17.54
N TRP A 64 10.36 -5.33 16.41
CA TRP A 64 11.14 -4.40 15.60
C TRP A 64 11.40 -3.09 16.34
N GLU A 65 10.40 -2.55 17.05
CA GLU A 65 10.58 -1.35 17.88
C GLU A 65 11.70 -1.56 18.92
N ARG A 66 11.68 -2.69 19.65
CA ARG A 66 12.74 -3.04 20.62
C ARG A 66 14.12 -3.17 19.96
N GLU A 67 14.20 -3.78 18.77
CA GLU A 67 15.46 -3.89 18.02
C GLU A 67 16.00 -2.50 17.64
N GLN A 68 15.14 -1.55 17.23
CA GLN A 68 15.55 -0.18 16.93
C GLN A 68 16.00 0.60 18.17
N GLU A 69 15.32 0.44 19.30
CA GLU A 69 15.73 1.06 20.57
C GLU A 69 17.10 0.55 21.02
N GLN A 70 17.32 -0.76 20.96
CA GLN A 70 18.62 -1.35 21.29
C GLN A 70 19.75 -0.85 20.39
N GLN A 71 19.50 -0.69 19.09
CA GLN A 71 20.47 -0.14 18.15
C GLN A 71 20.83 1.31 18.48
N LYS A 72 19.83 2.15 18.79
CA LYS A 72 20.05 3.54 19.22
C LYS A 72 20.86 3.63 20.50
N SER A 73 20.55 2.80 21.51
CA SER A 73 21.29 2.76 22.76
C SER A 73 22.75 2.30 22.56
N ARG A 74 23.00 1.32 21.69
CA ARG A 74 24.36 0.88 21.33
C ARG A 74 25.15 1.97 20.62
N GLN A 75 24.53 2.70 19.69
CA GLN A 75 25.19 3.82 18.99
C GLN A 75 25.55 4.95 19.97
N GLN A 76 24.64 5.33 20.87
CA GLN A 76 24.91 6.34 21.90
C GLN A 76 26.02 5.92 22.87
N ALA A 77 26.06 4.64 23.26
CA ALA A 77 27.13 4.10 24.09
C ALA A 77 28.49 4.13 23.38
N ASN A 78 28.55 3.77 22.09
CA ASN A 78 29.78 3.82 21.29
C ASN A 78 30.32 5.24 21.13
N VAL A 79 29.44 6.25 20.95
CA VAL A 79 29.82 7.67 20.88
C VAL A 79 30.31 8.18 22.24
N SER A 80 29.73 7.72 23.34
CA SER A 80 30.13 8.15 24.70
C SER A 80 31.44 7.47 25.16
N SER A 81 31.77 6.31 24.58
CA SER A 81 32.98 5.54 24.89
C SER A 81 34.19 5.92 24.03
N SER A 82 34.01 6.69 22.96
CA SER A 82 35.08 7.20 22.11
C SER A 82 35.52 8.59 22.58
N GLY A 83 36.52 8.63 23.47
CA GLY A 83 37.31 9.85 23.68
C GLY A 83 37.95 10.32 22.38
N PRO A 84 38.44 11.58 22.28
CA PRO A 84 39.03 12.05 21.03
C PRO A 84 40.35 11.29 20.84
N ILE A 85 40.50 10.51 19.76
CA ILE A 85 41.76 10.25 19.03
C ILE A 85 41.52 9.22 17.91
N THR A 86 41.97 9.63 16.71
CA THR A 86 42.26 8.92 15.45
C THR A 86 41.19 8.06 14.77
N GLU A 87 40.76 8.55 13.60
CA GLU A 87 40.12 7.81 12.52
C GLU A 87 40.94 6.55 12.16
N GLU A 88 40.50 5.38 12.63
CA GLU A 88 40.65 4.17 11.84
C GLU A 88 39.32 3.89 11.14
N LYS A 89 39.30 4.09 9.82
CA LYS A 89 38.14 3.79 8.96
C LYS A 89 37.79 2.30 9.10
N PRO A 90 36.56 1.94 9.50
CA PRO A 90 36.12 0.56 9.40
C PRO A 90 36.08 0.12 7.94
N MET A 91 36.56 -1.09 7.73
CA MET A 91 36.55 -1.84 6.48
C MET A 91 35.15 -1.88 5.86
N LEU A 92 35.09 -1.61 4.55
CA LEU A 92 33.92 -1.49 3.68
C LEU A 92 32.98 -2.72 3.77
N THR A 93 32.09 -2.74 4.76
CA THR A 93 30.87 -3.53 4.72
C THR A 93 29.80 -2.64 4.12
N TYR A 94 29.38 -2.93 2.89
CA TYR A 94 28.24 -2.28 2.23
C TYR A 94 26.96 -2.64 3.00
N SER A 95 26.77 -1.98 4.15
CA SER A 95 25.66 -2.15 5.06
C SER A 95 24.52 -1.26 4.58
N ILE A 96 23.29 -1.74 4.72
CA ILE A 96 22.03 -1.02 4.46
C ILE A 96 22.03 0.39 5.09
N GLU A 97 22.88 0.61 6.10
CA GLU A 97 23.05 1.87 6.80
C GLU A 97 23.69 2.99 5.96
N ASP A 98 24.57 2.69 4.99
CA ASP A 98 25.21 3.71 4.13
C ASP A 98 24.26 4.27 3.05
N PHE A 99 23.23 3.50 2.68
CA PHE A 99 22.19 3.95 1.76
C PHE A 99 21.31 5.06 2.39
N HIS A 100 21.24 5.14 3.73
CA HIS A 100 20.53 6.20 4.44
C HIS A 100 21.15 7.60 4.25
N ARG A 101 22.43 7.68 3.88
CA ARG A 101 23.12 8.96 3.69
C ARG A 101 22.80 9.62 2.34
N TYR A 102 22.28 8.86 1.38
CA TYR A 102 21.83 9.35 0.08
C TYR A 102 20.37 9.85 0.09
N PHE A 103 19.59 9.52 1.12
CA PHE A 103 18.23 10.00 1.27
C PHE A 103 18.14 11.13 2.29
N CYS A 104 17.46 12.20 1.86
CA CYS A 104 17.12 13.42 2.58
C CYS A 104 17.01 13.25 4.11
N CYS A 105 17.59 14.18 4.87
CA CYS A 105 17.52 14.29 6.34
C CYS A 105 16.08 14.36 6.93
N CYS A 106 15.05 14.22 6.09
CA CYS A 106 13.63 14.26 6.41
C CYS A 106 12.94 12.90 6.34
N ALA A 107 13.63 11.82 5.94
CA ALA A 107 12.99 10.51 5.77
C ALA A 107 12.73 9.82 7.13
N ARG A 108 11.46 9.65 7.50
CA ARG A 108 11.06 8.92 8.71
C ARG A 108 10.87 7.44 8.43
N ARG A 109 11.47 6.57 9.23
CA ARG A 109 11.34 5.12 9.10
C ARG A 109 10.12 4.59 9.86
N VAL A 110 9.32 3.76 9.19
CA VAL A 110 8.17 3.04 9.78
C VAL A 110 8.27 1.58 9.38
N GLY A 111 8.66 0.73 10.33
CA GLY A 111 9.04 -0.66 10.03
C GLY A 111 10.19 -0.72 9.01
N SER A 112 10.02 -1.50 7.96
CA SER A 112 10.98 -1.58 6.85
C SER A 112 10.68 -0.58 5.72
N MET A 113 9.80 0.40 5.93
CA MET A 113 9.46 1.42 4.94
C MET A 113 10.01 2.80 5.33
N PHE A 114 10.14 3.68 4.33
CA PHE A 114 10.62 5.05 4.49
C PHE A 114 9.54 6.03 4.05
N ILE A 115 9.08 6.87 4.96
CA ILE A 115 8.23 8.00 4.61
C ILE A 115 9.15 9.13 4.16
N LEU A 116 9.10 9.42 2.86
CA LEU A 116 9.95 10.44 2.22
C LEU A 116 9.33 11.84 2.32
N LYS A 117 7.99 11.92 2.35
CA LYS A 117 7.25 13.17 2.50
C LYS A 117 5.97 12.95 3.27
N GLU A 118 5.70 13.82 4.24
CA GLU A 118 4.50 13.83 5.08
C GLU A 118 3.65 15.07 4.81
N ARG A 119 2.34 14.95 5.00
CA ARG A 119 1.42 16.08 5.09
C ARG A 119 1.52 16.75 6.47
N GLN A 120 0.90 17.92 6.61
CA GLN A 120 0.86 18.64 7.89
C GLN A 120 0.16 17.88 9.02
N ASP A 121 -0.72 16.94 8.68
CA ASP A 121 -1.45 16.07 9.60
C ASP A 121 -0.67 14.79 9.99
N GLY A 122 0.58 14.64 9.53
CA GLY A 122 1.41 13.46 9.78
C GLY A 122 1.07 12.24 8.92
N SER A 123 0.13 12.36 7.96
CA SER A 123 -0.15 11.29 7.00
C SER A 123 0.95 11.22 5.92
N PRO A 124 1.27 10.03 5.40
CA PRO A 124 2.36 9.86 4.47
C PRO A 124 1.89 10.24 3.06
N LEU A 125 2.62 11.11 2.38
CA LEU A 125 2.35 11.49 1.00
C LEU A 125 3.19 10.70 0.01
N VAL A 126 4.45 10.45 0.35
CA VAL A 126 5.38 9.63 -0.43
C VAL A 126 6.05 8.64 0.51
N ILE A 127 5.89 7.34 0.23
CA ILE A 127 6.54 6.24 0.96
C ILE A 127 7.37 5.43 -0.02
N ALA A 128 8.54 4.96 0.41
CA ALA A 128 9.26 3.90 -0.27
C ALA A 128 9.17 2.59 0.53
N GLY A 129 8.74 1.54 -0.16
CA GLY A 129 8.65 0.19 0.39
C GLY A 129 10.01 -0.49 0.58
N PRO A 130 10.06 -1.65 1.25
CA PRO A 130 11.31 -2.37 1.52
C PRO A 130 12.00 -2.89 0.26
N CYS A 131 11.25 -3.09 -0.83
CA CYS A 131 11.75 -3.66 -2.09
C CYS A 131 11.94 -2.60 -3.18
N TRP A 132 11.91 -1.31 -2.84
CA TRP A 132 12.08 -0.22 -3.80
C TRP A 132 13.31 -0.38 -4.72
N PRO A 133 14.51 -0.74 -4.24
CA PRO A 133 15.66 -0.91 -5.14
C PRO A 133 15.39 -1.86 -6.31
N PHE A 134 14.62 -2.93 -6.08
CA PHE A 134 14.21 -3.83 -7.15
C PHE A 134 13.31 -3.13 -8.18
N CYS A 135 12.29 -2.40 -7.72
CA CYS A 135 11.42 -1.62 -8.62
C CYS A 135 12.21 -0.59 -9.45
N THR A 136 13.13 0.14 -8.83
CA THR A 136 13.89 1.20 -9.51
C THR A 136 14.99 0.70 -10.42
N PHE A 137 15.71 -0.36 -10.04
CA PHE A 137 16.85 -0.85 -10.83
C PHE A 137 16.49 -2.01 -11.76
N VAL A 138 15.32 -2.63 -11.59
CA VAL A 138 14.88 -3.75 -12.45
C VAL A 138 13.61 -3.37 -13.20
N THR A 139 12.53 -3.07 -12.50
CA THR A 139 11.20 -2.91 -13.14
C THR A 139 11.11 -1.67 -14.02
N VAL A 140 11.57 -0.51 -13.53
CA VAL A 140 11.55 0.75 -14.29
C VAL A 140 12.42 0.64 -15.55
N PRO A 141 13.70 0.20 -15.51
CA PRO A 141 14.50 0.01 -16.71
C PRO A 141 13.91 -1.01 -17.66
N LEU A 142 13.35 -2.12 -17.16
CA LEU A 142 12.74 -3.13 -18.01
C LEU A 142 11.60 -2.55 -18.86
N ILE A 143 10.70 -1.77 -18.25
CA ILE A 143 9.59 -1.14 -18.97
C ILE A 143 10.12 -0.02 -19.88
N ALA A 144 10.92 0.90 -19.33
CA ALA A 144 11.35 2.09 -20.06
C ALA A 144 12.24 1.74 -21.26
N VAL A 145 13.23 0.87 -21.09
CA VAL A 145 14.17 0.51 -22.16
C VAL A 145 13.46 -0.31 -23.24
N LEU A 146 12.76 -1.38 -22.88
CA LEU A 146 12.11 -2.24 -23.89
C LEU A 146 11.07 -1.48 -24.70
N SER A 147 10.24 -0.66 -24.04
CA SER A 147 9.26 0.15 -24.76
C SER A 147 9.88 1.28 -25.56
N SER A 148 10.99 1.89 -25.10
CA SER A 148 11.71 2.90 -25.87
C SER A 148 12.38 2.31 -27.12
N LEU A 149 12.88 1.08 -27.06
CA LEU A 149 13.43 0.39 -28.23
C LEU A 149 12.35 0.15 -29.28
N VAL A 150 11.17 -0.34 -28.87
CA VAL A 150 10.03 -0.49 -29.79
C VAL A 150 9.57 0.85 -30.36
N ALA A 151 9.53 1.89 -29.52
CA ALA A 151 9.18 3.24 -29.96
C ALA A 151 10.18 3.75 -31.02
N TYR A 152 11.49 3.60 -30.79
CA TYR A 152 12.53 4.09 -31.66
C TYR A 152 12.62 3.32 -32.99
N PHE A 153 12.67 1.99 -32.94
CA PHE A 153 12.89 1.18 -34.14
C PHE A 153 11.63 0.96 -34.99
N ILE A 154 10.44 1.06 -34.41
CA ILE A 154 9.18 0.77 -35.10
C ILE A 154 8.32 2.03 -35.19
N VAL A 155 7.91 2.60 -34.05
CA VAL A 155 6.85 3.63 -34.03
C VAL A 155 7.32 4.97 -34.60
N LEU A 156 8.56 5.36 -34.35
CA LEU A 156 9.16 6.60 -34.83
C LEU A 156 9.95 6.42 -36.13
N ASN A 157 10.07 5.18 -36.62
CA ASN A 157 10.81 4.88 -37.83
C ASN A 157 9.90 5.02 -39.04
N GLU A 158 10.19 5.98 -39.92
CA GLU A 158 9.42 6.24 -41.14
C GLU A 158 9.45 5.06 -42.11
N ASP A 159 10.52 4.27 -42.11
CA ASP A 159 10.69 3.10 -42.99
C ASP A 159 9.84 1.89 -42.56
N SER A 160 9.22 1.94 -41.38
CA SER A 160 8.42 0.83 -40.84
C SER A 160 7.07 0.65 -41.55
N GLY A 161 6.63 1.63 -42.35
CA GLY A 161 5.30 1.63 -42.96
C GLY A 161 4.15 1.89 -41.97
N LEU A 162 4.45 2.13 -40.70
CA LEU A 162 3.45 2.44 -39.67
C LEU A 162 2.98 3.89 -39.80
N PRO A 163 1.65 4.15 -39.77
CA PRO A 163 1.14 5.52 -39.76
C PRO A 163 1.64 6.32 -38.55
N TRP A 164 2.07 7.57 -38.76
CA TRP A 164 2.64 8.44 -37.73
C TRP A 164 1.74 8.65 -36.50
N TRP A 165 0.42 8.57 -36.66
CA TRP A 165 -0.53 8.76 -35.56
C TRP A 165 -0.47 7.65 -34.51
N PHE A 166 0.11 6.48 -34.82
CA PHE A 166 0.36 5.44 -33.81
C PHE A 166 1.29 5.93 -32.70
N ALA A 167 2.21 6.87 -33.00
CA ALA A 167 3.06 7.50 -31.99
C ALA A 167 2.22 8.27 -30.93
N LEU A 168 1.09 8.86 -31.33
CA LEU A 168 0.17 9.55 -30.42
C LEU A 168 -0.57 8.60 -29.48
N ILE A 169 -0.52 7.29 -29.72
CA ILE A 169 -1.13 6.27 -28.86
C ILE A 169 -0.04 5.59 -28.02
N TYR A 170 1.03 5.12 -28.68
CA TYR A 170 2.06 4.32 -28.01
C TYR A 170 2.84 5.13 -26.97
N LEU A 171 3.27 6.35 -27.29
CA LEU A 171 4.09 7.16 -26.39
C LEU A 171 3.31 7.58 -25.11
N PRO A 172 2.04 8.03 -25.19
CA PRO A 172 1.27 8.31 -23.97
C PRO A 172 1.01 7.09 -23.11
N ILE A 173 0.84 5.89 -23.70
CA ILE A 173 0.67 4.65 -22.93
C ILE A 173 1.94 4.36 -22.11
N ILE A 174 3.13 4.53 -22.67
CA ILE A 174 4.39 4.36 -21.92
C ILE A 174 4.43 5.31 -20.72
N VAL A 175 4.17 6.59 -20.95
CA VAL A 175 4.16 7.61 -19.90
C VAL A 175 3.12 7.27 -18.82
N PHE A 176 1.91 6.88 -19.24
CA PHE A 176 0.84 6.47 -18.33
C PHE A 176 1.27 5.29 -17.45
N VAL A 177 1.84 4.23 -18.03
CA VAL A 177 2.35 3.05 -17.29
C VAL A 177 3.39 3.46 -16.25
N LEU A 178 4.34 4.32 -16.60
CA LEU A 178 5.36 4.81 -15.67
C LEU A 178 4.77 5.66 -14.54
N VAL A 179 3.78 6.51 -14.85
CA VAL A 179 3.07 7.31 -13.84
C VAL A 179 2.29 6.43 -12.87
N VAL A 180 1.53 5.45 -13.36
CA VAL A 180 0.78 4.56 -12.46
C VAL A 180 1.70 3.62 -11.67
N LEU A 181 2.84 3.21 -12.24
CA LEU A 181 3.89 2.49 -11.51
C LEU A 181 4.45 3.34 -10.36
N PHE A 182 4.75 4.61 -10.62
CA PHE A 182 5.16 5.54 -9.58
C PHE A 182 4.07 5.70 -8.51
N CYS A 183 2.80 5.85 -8.92
CA CYS A 183 1.69 5.96 -7.99
C CYS A 183 1.51 4.71 -7.10
N VAL A 184 1.69 3.50 -7.62
CA VAL A 184 1.59 2.29 -6.78
C VAL A 184 2.82 2.13 -5.87
N SER A 185 4.02 2.44 -6.38
CA SER A 185 5.29 2.28 -5.65
C SER A 185 5.45 3.28 -4.51
N CYS A 186 5.02 4.52 -4.73
CA CYS A 186 5.29 5.64 -3.83
C CYS A 186 4.14 6.05 -2.92
N ARG A 187 2.96 5.41 -3.04
CA ARG A 187 1.78 5.75 -2.23
C ARG A 187 1.71 4.87 -0.99
N ASP A 188 1.10 5.42 0.05
CA ASP A 188 0.75 4.66 1.26
C ASP A 188 -0.10 3.42 0.89
N PRO A 189 0.35 2.19 1.19
CA PRO A 189 -0.43 0.97 0.94
C PRO A 189 -1.66 0.85 1.84
N GLY A 190 -1.79 1.70 2.86
CA GLY A 190 -2.88 1.69 3.84
C GLY A 190 -2.35 1.34 5.22
N LEU A 191 -1.31 2.05 5.69
CA LEU A 191 -0.75 1.84 7.01
C LEU A 191 -1.77 2.16 8.11
N LEU A 192 -1.91 1.24 9.06
CA LEU A 192 -2.75 1.47 10.24
C LEU A 192 -1.99 2.24 11.31
N GLU A 193 -2.66 3.24 11.87
CA GLU A 193 -2.23 3.89 13.11
C GLU A 193 -2.32 2.89 14.28
N ARG A 194 -1.44 3.05 15.27
CA ARG A 194 -1.46 2.21 16.47
C ARG A 194 -2.62 2.64 17.34
N VAL A 195 -3.51 1.69 17.62
CA VAL A 195 -4.70 1.86 18.45
C VAL A 195 -4.60 0.92 19.64
N THR A 196 -4.61 1.46 20.84
CA THR A 196 -4.56 0.69 22.10
C THR A 196 -5.79 0.88 22.97
N ASP A 197 -6.73 1.71 22.51
CA ASP A 197 -7.90 2.12 23.28
C ASP A 197 -8.94 1.00 23.33
N GLU A 198 -9.59 0.85 24.48
CA GLU A 198 -10.62 -0.19 24.71
C GLU A 198 -11.86 0.01 23.82
N GLU A 199 -12.13 1.25 23.39
CA GLU A 199 -13.19 1.57 22.42
C GLU A 199 -13.03 0.78 21.10
N ALA A 200 -11.79 0.48 20.69
CA ALA A 200 -11.57 -0.35 19.52
C ALA A 200 -12.09 -1.78 19.72
N ALA A 201 -11.95 -2.32 20.93
CA ALA A 201 -12.50 -3.64 21.27
C ALA A 201 -14.03 -3.63 21.25
N GLU A 202 -14.66 -2.56 21.74
CA GLU A 202 -16.12 -2.36 21.67
C GLU A 202 -16.63 -2.29 20.23
N ASN A 203 -15.85 -1.68 19.34
CA ASN A 203 -16.10 -1.64 17.89
C ASN A 203 -15.78 -2.96 17.16
N GLY A 204 -15.51 -4.04 17.89
CA GLY A 204 -15.25 -5.37 17.34
C GLY A 204 -13.87 -5.55 16.71
N TRP A 205 -12.89 -4.71 17.05
CA TRP A 205 -11.51 -4.89 16.60
C TRP A 205 -10.80 -5.96 17.42
N PHE A 206 -9.80 -6.58 16.81
CA PHE A 206 -9.05 -7.68 17.41
C PHE A 206 -7.68 -7.19 17.87
N TRP A 207 -7.28 -7.56 19.09
CA TRP A 207 -5.93 -7.30 19.57
C TRP A 207 -4.90 -8.11 18.78
N ASN A 208 -3.83 -7.46 18.32
CA ASN A 208 -2.70 -8.11 17.68
C ASN A 208 -1.43 -7.91 18.52
N GLU A 209 -1.02 -8.95 19.25
CA GLU A 209 0.15 -8.93 20.12
C GLU A 209 1.46 -8.61 19.38
N GLN A 210 1.58 -9.01 18.11
CA GLN A 210 2.82 -8.84 17.34
C GLN A 210 3.17 -7.36 17.11
N VAL A 211 2.15 -6.51 17.02
CA VAL A 211 2.29 -5.06 16.84
C VAL A 211 1.83 -4.25 18.06
N GLY A 212 1.25 -4.90 19.07
CA GLY A 212 0.72 -4.23 20.26
C GLY A 212 -0.36 -3.21 19.92
N SER A 213 -1.31 -3.59 19.06
CA SER A 213 -2.37 -2.72 18.56
C SER A 213 -3.64 -3.52 18.26
N TYR A 214 -4.80 -2.91 18.47
CA TYR A 214 -6.05 -3.37 17.87
C TYR A 214 -6.02 -3.20 16.36
N ARG A 215 -6.69 -4.11 15.64
CA ARG A 215 -6.86 -4.06 14.20
C ARG A 215 -8.31 -4.39 13.79
N PRO A 216 -8.87 -3.71 12.79
CA PRO A 216 -10.17 -4.06 12.22
C PRO A 216 -10.08 -5.36 11.41
N ALA A 217 -11.24 -5.90 11.05
CA ALA A 217 -11.34 -6.98 10.07
C ALA A 217 -10.71 -6.54 8.73
N GLY A 218 -9.99 -7.44 8.05
CA GLY A 218 -9.30 -7.16 6.78
C GLY A 218 -7.87 -6.60 6.93
N ALA A 219 -7.53 -5.98 8.05
CA ALA A 219 -6.15 -5.54 8.30
C ALA A 219 -5.26 -6.73 8.66
N MET A 220 -4.11 -6.89 8.00
CA MET A 220 -3.15 -7.97 8.29
C MET A 220 -1.73 -7.42 8.48
N TYR A 221 -0.94 -8.18 9.24
CA TYR A 221 0.46 -7.87 9.46
C TYR A 221 1.31 -8.37 8.29
N CYS A 222 2.10 -7.48 7.68
CA CYS A 222 3.08 -7.85 6.67
C CYS A 222 4.46 -8.00 7.33
N ARG A 223 5.08 -9.17 7.14
CA ARG A 223 6.36 -9.53 7.78
C ARG A 223 7.52 -8.70 7.25
N GLU A 224 7.48 -8.37 5.98
CA GLU A 224 8.54 -7.69 5.26
C GLU A 224 8.52 -6.19 5.55
N THR A 225 7.34 -5.55 5.54
CA THR A 225 7.20 -4.16 5.98
C THR A 225 7.25 -4.02 7.50
N LYS A 226 6.96 -5.09 8.26
CA LYS A 226 6.87 -5.12 9.73
C LYS A 226 5.74 -4.24 10.29
N THR A 227 4.67 -4.06 9.52
CA THR A 227 3.55 -3.16 9.84
C THR A 227 2.19 -3.81 9.58
N LEU A 228 1.13 -3.27 10.21
CA LEU A 228 -0.25 -3.56 9.81
C LEU A 228 -0.65 -2.73 8.58
N ILE A 229 -1.28 -3.41 7.62
CA ILE A 229 -1.79 -2.81 6.39
C ILE A 229 -3.28 -3.15 6.24
N TYR A 230 -4.10 -2.16 5.92
CA TYR A 230 -5.53 -2.31 5.71
C TYR A 230 -5.81 -3.03 4.39
N ASP A 231 -6.67 -4.04 4.42
CA ASP A 231 -6.95 -4.95 3.29
C ASP A 231 -5.66 -5.36 2.57
N TYR A 232 -4.70 -5.84 3.35
CA TYR A 232 -3.42 -6.31 2.82
C TYR A 232 -3.66 -7.45 1.83
N ASP A 233 -3.06 -7.32 0.65
CA ASP A 233 -3.11 -8.36 -0.39
C ASP A 233 -1.77 -9.13 -0.39
N HIS A 234 -0.69 -8.47 -0.76
CA HIS A 234 0.64 -9.07 -0.80
C HIS A 234 1.76 -8.02 -0.79
N LEU A 235 2.99 -8.47 -0.60
CA LEU A 235 4.18 -7.68 -0.91
C LEU A 235 4.57 -7.93 -2.37
N CYS A 236 4.72 -6.86 -3.15
CA CYS A 236 5.11 -6.96 -4.55
C CYS A 236 6.53 -6.39 -4.75
N PRO A 237 7.55 -7.24 -4.96
CA PRO A 237 8.90 -6.76 -5.26
C PRO A 237 8.95 -5.89 -6.52
N TRP A 238 8.14 -6.21 -7.54
CA TRP A 238 8.08 -5.51 -8.81
C TRP A 238 7.57 -4.06 -8.70
N THR A 239 6.64 -3.78 -7.79
CA THR A 239 6.23 -2.40 -7.49
C THR A 239 7.02 -1.80 -6.32
N GLY A 240 7.88 -2.59 -5.68
CA GLY A 240 8.79 -2.17 -4.63
C GLY A 240 8.14 -1.97 -3.26
N THR A 241 6.86 -2.27 -3.10
CA THR A 241 6.09 -1.97 -1.89
C THR A 241 4.99 -3.01 -1.62
N ALA A 242 4.34 -2.90 -0.47
CA ALA A 242 3.16 -3.70 -0.17
C ALA A 242 1.94 -3.21 -0.95
N ILE A 243 1.05 -4.12 -1.30
CA ILE A 243 -0.23 -3.84 -1.95
C ILE A 243 -1.33 -4.01 -0.90
N GLY A 244 -2.12 -2.97 -0.73
CA GLY A 244 -3.25 -2.93 0.19
C GLY A 244 -4.28 -1.90 -0.25
N ARG A 245 -5.24 -1.59 0.63
CA ARG A 245 -6.35 -0.68 0.31
C ARG A 245 -5.88 0.67 -0.24
N GLY A 246 -4.80 1.23 0.31
CA GLY A 246 -4.33 2.59 0.00
C GLY A 246 -3.77 2.78 -1.41
N ASN A 247 -3.28 1.70 -2.04
CA ASN A 247 -2.69 1.72 -3.39
C ASN A 247 -3.31 0.71 -4.38
N MET A 248 -4.34 -0.05 -3.98
CA MET A 248 -4.98 -1.08 -4.81
C MET A 248 -5.48 -0.56 -6.17
N ILE A 249 -6.06 0.65 -6.22
CA ILE A 249 -6.55 1.23 -7.49
C ILE A 249 -5.38 1.49 -8.45
N ALA A 250 -4.29 2.07 -7.95
CA ALA A 250 -3.09 2.30 -8.75
C ALA A 250 -2.45 0.99 -9.21
N PHE A 251 -2.43 -0.03 -8.35
CA PHE A 251 -1.95 -1.37 -8.69
C PHE A 251 -2.77 -1.99 -9.84
N LYS A 252 -4.10 -1.96 -9.76
CA LYS A 252 -4.98 -2.46 -10.83
C LYS A 252 -4.76 -1.71 -12.15
N ALA A 253 -4.68 -0.38 -12.09
CA ALA A 253 -4.40 0.44 -13.27
C ALA A 253 -3.03 0.11 -13.89
N PHE A 254 -2.00 -0.11 -13.06
CA PHE A 254 -0.67 -0.55 -13.51
C PHE A 254 -0.73 -1.92 -14.20
N VAL A 255 -1.36 -2.92 -13.58
CA VAL A 255 -1.46 -4.28 -14.16
C VAL A 255 -2.18 -4.26 -15.50
N VAL A 256 -3.29 -3.53 -15.62
CA VAL A 256 -4.02 -3.43 -16.90
C VAL A 256 -3.16 -2.72 -17.95
N SER A 257 -2.62 -1.55 -17.63
CA SER A 257 -1.87 -0.74 -18.60
C SER A 257 -0.56 -1.37 -19.04
N VAL A 258 0.18 -2.07 -18.17
CA VAL A 258 1.41 -2.77 -18.55
C VAL A 258 1.12 -3.95 -19.48
N ASN A 259 -0.01 -4.65 -19.29
CA ASN A 259 -0.43 -5.71 -20.21
C ASN A 259 -0.83 -5.14 -21.58
N VAL A 260 -1.57 -4.04 -21.61
CA VAL A 260 -1.91 -3.33 -22.86
C VAL A 260 -0.63 -2.90 -23.61
N LEU A 261 0.33 -2.29 -22.90
CA LEU A 261 1.62 -1.91 -23.48
C LEU A 261 2.40 -3.13 -24.01
N CYS A 262 2.38 -4.25 -23.28
CA CYS A 262 3.03 -5.49 -23.69
C CYS A 262 2.43 -6.06 -24.99
N TYR A 263 1.11 -6.24 -25.04
CA TYR A 263 0.44 -6.75 -26.24
C TYR A 263 0.59 -5.83 -27.45
N LEU A 264 0.52 -4.51 -27.23
CA LEU A 264 0.75 -3.53 -28.29
C LEU A 264 2.18 -3.61 -28.83
N SER A 265 3.17 -3.74 -27.95
CA SER A 265 4.58 -3.89 -28.33
C SER A 265 4.83 -5.17 -29.14
N ILE A 266 4.26 -6.30 -28.69
CA ILE A 266 4.35 -7.57 -29.41
C ILE A 266 3.69 -7.46 -30.79
N GLY A 267 2.49 -6.86 -30.87
CA GLY A 267 1.78 -6.67 -32.14
C GLY A 267 2.58 -5.82 -33.14
N LEU A 268 3.22 -4.75 -32.67
CA LEU A 268 4.09 -3.90 -33.50
C LEU A 268 5.33 -4.64 -34.00
N VAL A 269 5.97 -5.45 -33.15
CA VAL A 269 7.11 -6.29 -33.54
C VAL A 269 6.69 -7.33 -34.58
N VAL A 270 5.54 -8.00 -34.37
CA VAL A 270 5.00 -8.96 -35.34
C VAL A 270 4.69 -8.27 -36.67
N TYR A 271 4.06 -7.09 -36.65
CA TYR A 271 3.79 -6.30 -37.86
C TYR A 271 5.07 -5.99 -38.65
N LEU A 272 6.12 -5.52 -37.96
CA LEU A 272 7.40 -5.23 -38.61
C LEU A 272 8.00 -6.50 -39.24
N VAL A 273 8.02 -7.61 -38.51
CA VAL A 273 8.55 -8.88 -39.03
C VAL A 273 7.76 -9.32 -40.26
N LEU A 274 6.44 -9.23 -40.24
CA LEU A 274 5.60 -9.66 -41.37
C LEU A 274 5.72 -8.76 -42.60
N THR A 275 6.06 -7.48 -42.44
CA THR A 275 6.13 -6.50 -43.54
C THR A 275 7.54 -6.31 -44.10
N GLN A 276 8.58 -6.66 -43.35
CA GLN A 276 9.98 -6.52 -43.77
C GLN A 276 10.63 -7.85 -44.20
N VAL A 277 10.07 -8.99 -43.78
CA VAL A 277 10.60 -10.33 -44.14
C VAL A 277 9.85 -10.95 -45.32
N PHE A 278 8.61 -10.54 -45.59
CA PHE A 278 7.78 -11.01 -46.71
C PHE A 278 7.44 -9.85 -47.65
#